data_AF-A0A7G6YQH4-F1
#
_entry.id   AF-A0A7G6YQH4-F1
#
_cell.length_a   1.000
_cell.length_b   1.000
_cell.length_c   1.000
_cell.angle_alpha   90.00
_cell.angle_beta   90.00
_cell.angle_gamma   90.00
#
_symmetry.space_group_name_H-M   'P 1'
#
loop_
_entity.id
_entity.type
_entity.pdbx_description
1 polymer ?
#
loop_
_entity_poly.entity_id
_entity_poly.type
_entity_poly.pdbx_seq_one_letter_code
_entity_poly.pdbx_strand_id
1 'polypeptide(L)' 'MAATPNSRSGGTIHLLVGGVLLLVELYLLFGRYTEWQSGNFNTFGFVINIALLILAGYFLRAGWAMRRGKNNLLD' A
#
# COMPACT_ATOMS: atom_id res chain seq x y z
N MET A 1 -16.97 -10.93 -24.94
CA MET A 1 -15.68 -10.29 -24.58
C MET A 1 -14.91 -11.28 -23.72
N ALA A 2 -13.79 -11.81 -24.22
CA ALA A 2 -13.00 -12.81 -23.51
C ALA A 2 -12.46 -12.21 -22.20
N ALA A 3 -12.75 -12.85 -21.06
CA ALA A 3 -12.18 -12.45 -19.79
C ALA A 3 -10.66 -12.62 -19.86
N THR A 4 -9.94 -11.52 -20.02
CA THR A 4 -8.48 -11.50 -20.02
C THR A 4 -7.95 -12.18 -18.74
N PRO A 5 -6.95 -13.08 -18.84
CA PRO A 5 -6.34 -13.75 -17.67
C PRO A 5 -5.71 -12.78 -16.64
N ASN A 6 -5.63 -11.50 -16.99
CA ASN A 6 -4.97 -10.43 -16.25
C ASN A 6 -5.60 -10.06 -14.90
N SER A 7 -6.83 -10.48 -14.60
CA SER A 7 -7.53 -10.02 -13.38
C SER A 7 -6.97 -10.63 -12.07
N ARG A 8 -6.47 -11.88 -12.11
CA ARG A 8 -5.82 -12.51 -10.94
C ARG A 8 -4.38 -12.03 -10.74
N SER A 9 -3.63 -11.84 -11.83
CA SER A 9 -2.26 -11.32 -11.79
C SER A 9 -2.23 -9.87 -11.29
N GLY A 10 -3.16 -9.04 -11.77
CA GLY A 10 -3.30 -7.64 -11.34
C GLY A 10 -3.51 -7.49 -9.84
N GLY A 11 -4.39 -8.30 -9.23
CA GLY A 11 -4.62 -8.25 -7.78
C GLY A 11 -3.38 -8.62 -6.94
N THR A 12 -2.61 -9.61 -7.38
CA THR A 12 -1.34 -9.99 -6.73
C THR A 12 -0.28 -8.88 -6.85
N ILE A 13 -0.19 -8.22 -8.01
CA ILE A 13 0.75 -7.10 -8.22
C ILE A 13 0.39 -5.94 -7.29
N HIS A 14 -0.89 -5.58 -7.17
CA HIS A 14 -1.32 -4.50 -6.26
C HIS A 14 -1.04 -4.84 -4.79
N LEU A 15 -1.21 -6.11 -4.39
CA LEU A 15 -0.84 -6.56 -3.05
C LEU A 15 0.66 -6.52 -2.79
N LEU A 16 1.48 -6.94 -3.76
CA LEU A 16 2.94 -6.89 -3.63
C LEU A 16 3.44 -5.45 -3.57
N VAL A 17 2.98 -4.59 -4.47
CA VAL A 17 3.35 -3.16 -4.50
C VAL A 17 2.91 -2.48 -3.21
N GLY A 18 1.65 -2.65 -2.79
CA GLY A 18 1.14 -2.08 -1.56
C GLY A 18 1.85 -2.62 -0.31
N GLY A 19 2.18 -3.92 -0.29
CA GLY A 19 2.91 -4.54 0.81
C GLY A 19 4.36 -4.06 0.92
N VAL A 20 5.07 -3.95 -0.19
CA VAL A 20 6.44 -3.41 -0.22
C VAL A 20 6.46 -1.95 0.22
N LEU A 21 5.56 -1.12 -0.33
CA LEU A 21 5.40 0.27 0.09
C LEU A 21 5.14 0.36 1.60
N LEU A 22 4.22 -0.44 2.13
CA LEU A 22 3.90 -0.44 3.55
C LEU A 22 5.11 -0.80 4.43
N LEU A 23 5.90 -1.80 4.06
CA LEU A 23 7.10 -2.19 4.79
C LEU A 23 8.18 -1.10 4.76
N VAL A 24 8.39 -0.47 3.61
CA VAL A 24 9.34 0.64 3.46
C VAL A 24 8.92 1.83 4.32
N GLU A 25 7.66 2.23 4.27
CA GLU A 25 7.15 3.35 5.04
C GLU A 25 7.19 3.06 6.56
N LEU A 26 6.89 1.83 6.99
CA LEU A 26 7.05 1.43 8.40
C LEU A 26 8.49 1.57 8.88
N TYR A 27 9.46 1.15 8.06
CA TYR A 27 10.89 1.33 8.37
C TYR A 27 11.26 2.82 8.45
N LEU A 28 10.80 3.64 7.51
CA LEU A 28 11.03 5.08 7.52
C LEU A 28 10.40 5.77 8.73
N LEU A 29 9.25 5.28 9.22
CA LEU A 29 8.58 5.81 10.39
C LEU A 29 9.45 5.71 11.66
N PHE A 30 10.21 4.62 11.81
CA PHE A 30 11.19 4.49 12.89
C PHE A 30 12.27 5.58 12.81
N GLY A 31 12.77 5.85 11.61
CA GLY A 31 13.70 6.97 11.38
C GLY A 31 13.11 8.31 11.78
N ARG A 32 11.86 8.60 11.38
CA ARG A 32 11.16 9.84 11.77
C ARG A 32 10.95 9.96 13.27
N TYR A 33 10.69 8.86 13.96
CA TYR A 33 10.60 8.86 15.42
C TYR A 33 11.93 9.25 16.08
N THR A 34 13.05 8.74 15.56
CA THR A 34 14.38 9.14 16.06
C THR A 34 14.69 10.61 15.79
N GLU A 35 14.33 11.15 14.62
CA GLU A 35 14.47 12.58 14.28
C GLU A 35 13.63 13.47 15.21
N TRP A 36 12.42 13.01 15.57
CA TRP A 36 11.56 13.69 16.53
C TRP A 36 12.19 13.74 17.92
N GLN A 37 12.75 12.62 18.40
CA GLN A 37 13.44 12.57 19.69
C GLN A 37 14.69 13.45 19.72
N SER A 38 15.41 13.59 18.60
CA SER A 38 16.61 14.44 18.52
C SER A 38 16.30 15.92 18.29
N GLY A 39 15.03 16.32 18.21
CA GLY A 39 14.61 17.70 17.96
C GLY A 39 14.84 18.19 16.52
N ASN A 40 15.17 17.30 15.58
CA ASN A 40 15.41 17.62 14.17
C ASN A 40 14.26 17.12 13.28
N PHE A 41 13.03 17.28 13.76
CA PHE A 41 11.87 16.68 13.13
C PHE A 41 11.56 17.35 11.78
N ASN A 42 11.70 16.57 10.70
CA ASN A 42 11.31 17.02 9.37
C ASN A 42 9.81 16.77 9.13
N THR A 43 8.99 17.78 9.45
CA THR A 43 7.53 17.74 9.27
C THR A 43 7.12 17.46 7.82
N PHE A 44 7.83 18.02 6.84
CA PHE A 44 7.49 17.81 5.42
C PHE A 44 7.72 16.34 5.01
N GLY A 45 8.87 15.78 5.42
CA GLY A 45 9.18 14.37 5.20
C GLY A 45 8.19 13.42 5.88
N PHE A 46 7.70 13.80 7.08
CA PHE A 46 6.65 13.05 7.78
C PHE A 46 5.31 13.07 7.04
N VAL A 47 4.86 14.23 6.55
CA VAL A 47 3.60 14.35 5.79
C VAL A 47 3.62 13.49 4.52
N ILE A 48 4.75 13.46 3.80
CA ILE A 48 4.93 12.59 2.62
C ILE A 48 4.81 11.11 3.01
N ASN A 49 5.43 10.70 4.11
CA ASN A 49 5.37 9.33 4.64
C ASN A 49 3.91 8.91 4.92
N ILE A 50 3.13 9.79 5.55
CA ILE A 50 1.71 9.56 5.82
C ILE A 50 0.91 9.42 4.50
N ALA A 51 1.17 10.27 3.51
CA ALA A 51 0.50 10.18 2.21
C ALA A 51 0.81 8.86 1.49
N LEU A 52 2.07 8.40 1.55
CA LEU A 52 2.50 7.13 0.97
C LEU A 52 1.90 5.92 1.72
N LEU A 53 1.73 5.99 3.04
CA LEU A 53 1.03 4.96 3.82
C LEU A 53 -0.44 4.82 3.40
N ILE A 54 -1.13 5.93 3.18
CA ILE A 54 -2.52 5.93 2.67
C ILE A 54 -2.57 5.27 1.30
N LEU A 55 -1.62 5.61 0.41
CA LEU A 55 -1.50 5.02 -0.92
C LEU A 55 -1.23 3.51 -0.85
N ALA A 56 -0.33 3.07 0.05
CA ALA A 56 -0.05 1.65 0.29
C ALA A 56 -1.31 0.89 0.73
N GLY A 57 -2.08 1.46 1.66
CA GLY A 57 -3.36 0.93 2.10
C GLY A 57 -4.39 0.83 0.97
N TYR A 58 -4.42 1.82 0.06
CA TYR A 58 -5.27 1.79 -1.12
C TYR A 58 -4.90 0.62 -2.05
N PHE A 59 -3.61 0.43 -2.34
CA PHE A 59 -3.12 -0.68 -3.16
C PHE A 59 -3.44 -2.05 -2.54
N LEU A 60 -3.27 -2.18 -1.23
CA LEU A 60 -3.63 -3.40 -0.49
C LEU A 60 -5.14 -3.68 -0.58
N ARG A 61 -5.98 -2.66 -0.37
CA ARG A 61 -7.44 -2.77 -0.49
C ARG A 61 -7.87 -3.14 -1.90
N ALA A 62 -7.29 -2.50 -2.91
CA ALA A 62 -7.57 -2.77 -4.32
C ALA A 62 -7.17 -4.20 -4.71
N GLY A 63 -5.96 -4.62 -4.36
CA GLY A 63 -5.48 -5.97 -4.62
C GLY A 63 -6.29 -7.06 -3.89
N TRP A 64 -6.72 -6.79 -2.66
CA TRP A 64 -7.61 -7.67 -1.90
C TRP A 64 -9.02 -7.73 -2.49
N ALA A 65 -9.58 -6.59 -2.92
CA ALA A 65 -10.86 -6.52 -3.59
C ALA A 65 -10.84 -7.27 -4.93
N MET A 66 -9.78 -7.14 -5.73
CA MET A 66 -9.62 -7.89 -6.98
C MET A 66 -9.50 -9.40 -6.75
N ARG A 67 -8.87 -9.83 -5.64
CA ARG A 67 -8.84 -11.24 -5.23
C ARG A 67 -10.21 -11.78 -4.84
N ARG A 68 -11.04 -11.00 -4.13
CA ARG A 68 -12.38 -11.41 -3.66
C ARG A 68 -13.50 -11.20 -4.68
N GLY A 69 -13.36 -10.22 -5.58
CA GLY A 69 -14.35 -9.88 -6.62
C GLY A 69 -14.56 -10.96 -7.68
N LYS A 70 -13.78 -12.05 -7.64
CA LYS A 70 -14.04 -13.24 -8.46
C LYS A 70 -15.17 -14.14 -7.92
N ASN A 71 -15.65 -13.90 -6.70
CA ASN A 71 -16.67 -14.73 -6.05
C ASN A 71 -18.08 -14.08 -6.00
N ASN A 72 -18.25 -12.81 -6.38
CA ASN A 72 -19.53 -12.09 -6.25
C ASN A 72 -20.22 -11.82 -7.60
N LEU A 73 -19.84 -12.53 -8.67
CA LEU A 73 -20.46 -12.41 -10.00
C LEU A 73 -21.11 -13.72 -10.48
N LEU A 74 -21.33 -14.66 -9.56
CA LEU A 74 -21.96 -15.96 -9.82
C LEU A 74 -23.06 -16.31 -8.80
N ASP A 75 -23.58 -15.31 -8.07
CA ASP A 75 -24.82 -15.43 -7.29
C ASP A 75 -25.80 -14.34 -7.77
#